data_AF-A0A0A0BSE2-F1
#
_entry.id   AF-A0A0A0BSE2-F1
#
_cell.length_a   1.000
_cell.length_b   1.000
_cell.length_c   1.000
_cell.angle_alpha   90.00
_cell.angle_beta   90.00
_cell.angle_gamma   90.00
#
_symmetry.space_group_name_H-M   'P 1'
#
loop_
_entity.id
_entity.type
_entity.pdbx_description
1 polymer ?
#
loop_
_entity_poly.entity_id
_entity_poly.type
_entity_poly.pdbx_seq_one_letter_code
_entity_poly.pdbx_strand_id
1 'polypeptide(L)'
;MSAPVLIGCSHGTDNPDGRAVVRGILEQVRLTRPDLDVREAFVDVQEPEVDDVVRGALDEVGSAVVVPLLLSAGFHTHVDIARAVEPAGAAATGTLGPDPRLAALVVDRLTQAGATPADHVVLAAAGS
;
A
#
# COMPACT_ATOMS: atom_id res chain seq x y z
N MET A 1 11.38 12.62 -19.83
CA MET A 1 10.55 12.83 -18.63
C MET A 1 11.25 12.14 -17.48
N SER A 2 11.35 12.79 -16.32
CA SER A 2 11.88 12.14 -15.11
C SER A 2 10.98 10.96 -14.73
N ALA A 3 11.50 9.96 -14.03
CA ALA A 3 10.67 8.91 -13.46
C ALA A 3 9.66 9.55 -12.48
N PRO A 4 8.40 9.06 -12.43
CA PRO A 4 7.44 9.54 -11.44
C PRO A 4 7.90 9.18 -10.03
N VAL A 5 7.52 10.00 -9.05
CA VAL A 5 7.66 9.66 -7.63
C VAL A 5 6.69 8.52 -7.32
N LEU A 6 7.19 7.42 -6.74
CA LEU A 6 6.38 6.30 -6.26
C LEU A 6 5.98 6.55 -4.81
N ILE A 7 4.68 6.65 -4.55
CA ILE A 7 4.14 6.95 -3.23
C ILE A 7 3.44 5.70 -2.70
N GLY A 8 4.07 5.02 -1.74
CA GLY A 8 3.45 3.91 -1.03
C GLY A 8 2.45 4.41 -0.01
N CYS A 9 1.16 4.13 -0.22
CA CYS A 9 0.10 4.65 0.62
C CYS A 9 -0.55 3.52 1.44
N SER A 10 -0.48 3.61 2.76
CA SER A 10 -1.21 2.71 3.66
C SER A 10 -2.35 3.46 4.37
N HIS A 11 -3.24 2.74 5.06
CA HIS A 11 -4.22 3.41 5.90
C HIS A 11 -3.57 4.17 7.07
N GLY A 12 -2.41 3.70 7.55
CA GLY A 12 -1.84 4.10 8.82
C GLY A 12 -2.37 3.27 10.00
N THR A 13 -1.56 3.17 11.05
CA THR A 13 -1.85 2.40 12.28
C THR A 13 -1.17 3.04 13.49
N ASP A 14 -1.73 2.87 14.68
CA ASP A 14 -1.10 3.21 15.96
C ASP A 14 -0.16 2.09 16.46
N ASN A 15 -0.23 0.90 15.87
CA ASN A 15 0.62 -0.23 16.22
C ASN A 15 2.05 -0.04 15.68
N PRO A 16 3.08 0.04 16.53
CA PRO A 16 4.47 0.22 16.11
C PRO A 16 4.99 -0.92 15.21
N ASP A 17 4.56 -2.16 15.45
CA ASP A 17 4.96 -3.31 14.62
C ASP A 17 4.34 -3.21 13.22
N GLY A 18 3.09 -2.76 13.13
CA GLY A 18 2.42 -2.50 11.86
C GLY A 18 3.13 -1.41 11.05
N ARG A 19 3.57 -0.33 11.70
CA ARG A 19 4.38 0.73 11.08
C ARG A 19 5.69 0.18 10.52
N ALA A 20 6.38 -0.65 11.31
CA ALA A 20 7.64 -1.26 10.90
C ALA A 20 7.48 -2.16 9.67
N VAL A 21 6.37 -2.93 9.60
CA VAL A 21 6.05 -3.78 8.43
C VAL A 21 5.85 -2.94 7.17
N VAL A 22 5.04 -1.88 7.23
CA VAL A 22 4.78 -1.01 6.05
C VAL A 22 6.07 -0.34 5.58
N ARG A 23 6.86 0.21 6.50
CA ARG A 23 8.16 0.81 6.17
C ARG A 23 9.11 -0.20 5.52
N GLY A 24 9.15 -1.42 6.06
CA GLY A 24 9.98 -2.49 5.52
C GLY A 24 9.64 -2.82 4.07
N ILE A 25 8.36 -2.80 3.68
CA ILE A 25 7.95 -2.98 2.28
C ILE A 25 8.58 -1.89 1.40
N LEU A 26 8.47 -0.62 1.80
CA LEU A 26 9.00 0.50 1.01
C LEU A 26 10.53 0.51 0.95
N GLU A 27 11.20 0.11 2.02
CA GLU A 27 12.65 -0.10 2.01
C GLU A 27 13.06 -1.18 1.01
N GLN A 28 12.35 -2.30 0.94
CA GLN A 28 12.63 -3.33 -0.08
C GLN A 28 12.40 -2.83 -1.51
N VAL A 29 11.39 -1.99 -1.73
CA VAL A 29 11.18 -1.33 -3.03
C VAL A 29 12.36 -0.42 -3.37
N ARG A 30 12.82 0.42 -2.44
CA ARG A 30 14.00 1.30 -2.63
C ARG A 30 15.26 0.52 -2.97
N LEU A 31 15.49 -0.61 -2.29
CA LEU A 31 16.63 -1.49 -2.55
C LEU A 31 16.56 -2.17 -3.91
N THR A 32 15.35 -2.58 -4.33
CA THR A 32 15.13 -3.28 -5.61
C THR A 32 15.11 -2.31 -6.80
N ARG A 33 14.67 -1.06 -6.56
CA ARG A 33 14.49 0.00 -7.56
C ARG A 33 15.14 1.30 -7.10
N PRO A 34 16.49 1.34 -7.01
CA PRO A 34 17.22 2.52 -6.54
C PRO A 34 17.11 3.72 -7.51
N ASP A 35 16.58 3.51 -8.71
CA ASP A 35 16.27 4.53 -9.70
C ASP A 35 15.01 5.34 -9.37
N LEU A 36 14.16 4.87 -8.45
CA LEU A 36 12.90 5.51 -8.10
C LEU A 36 13.02 6.34 -6.82
N ASP A 37 12.40 7.52 -6.81
CA ASP A 37 12.07 8.22 -5.57
C ASP A 37 10.83 7.55 -4.95
N VAL A 38 11.01 6.97 -3.76
CA VAL A 38 9.97 6.21 -3.05
C VAL A 38 9.62 6.90 -1.74
N ARG A 39 8.41 7.44 -1.68
CA ARG A 39 7.86 8.16 -0.51
C ARG A 39 6.79 7.31 0.19
N GLU A 40 6.69 7.51 1.50
CA GLU A 40 5.66 6.90 2.34
C GLU A 40 4.55 7.92 2.58
N ALA A 41 3.30 7.49 2.51
CA ALA A 41 2.13 8.32 2.78
C ALA A 41 1.02 7.52 3.46
N PHE A 42 0.07 8.23 4.04
CA PHE A 42 -1.03 7.63 4.78
C PHE A 42 -2.37 8.26 4.39
N VAL A 43 -3.43 7.47 4.48
CA VAL A 43 -4.80 7.98 4.37
C VAL A 43 -5.28 8.55 5.70
N ASP A 44 -4.86 7.98 6.83
CA ASP A 44 -5.26 8.40 8.17
C ASP A 44 -4.19 8.00 9.21
N VAL A 45 -4.42 8.31 10.49
CA VAL A 45 -3.68 7.88 11.70
C VAL A 45 -2.24 8.40 11.79
N GLN A 46 -1.57 8.60 10.67
CA GLN A 46 -0.17 8.90 10.55
C GLN A 46 0.06 9.98 9.50
N GLU A 47 1.17 10.69 9.67
CA GLU A 47 1.67 11.68 8.74
C GLU A 47 2.91 11.14 8.02
N PRO A 48 3.17 11.55 6.77
CA PRO A 48 2.42 12.56 6.00
C PRO A 48 1.16 12.02 5.30
N GLU A 49 0.10 12.83 5.24
CA GLU A 49 -1.11 12.53 4.47
C GLU A 49 -0.85 12.43 2.95
N VAL A 50 -1.58 11.54 2.26
CA VAL A 50 -1.41 11.25 0.83
C VAL A 50 -1.60 12.49 -0.06
N ASP A 51 -2.53 13.38 0.29
CA ASP A 51 -2.81 14.60 -0.47
C ASP A 51 -1.57 15.52 -0.50
N ASP A 52 -0.87 15.63 0.62
CA ASP A 52 0.31 16.50 0.74
C ASP A 52 1.55 15.88 0.07
N VAL A 53 1.73 14.57 0.17
CA VAL A 53 2.86 13.89 -0.51
C VAL A 53 2.69 13.95 -2.02
N VAL A 54 1.47 13.76 -2.55
CA VAL A 54 1.20 13.89 -3.99
C VAL A 54 1.46 15.31 -4.46
N ARG A 55 0.94 16.33 -3.74
CA ARG A 55 1.16 17.74 -4.09
C ARG A 55 2.65 18.08 -4.14
N GLY A 56 3.42 17.70 -3.12
CA GLY A 56 4.86 17.93 -3.09
C GLY A 56 5.59 17.23 -4.25
N ALA A 57 5.22 15.98 -4.56
CA ALA A 57 5.81 15.26 -5.69
C ALA A 57 5.52 15.93 -7.06
N LEU A 58 4.31 16.47 -7.24
CA LEU A 58 3.94 17.20 -8.45
C LEU A 58 4.70 18.54 -8.56
N ASP A 59 4.86 19.27 -7.45
CA ASP A 59 5.61 20.52 -7.43
C ASP A 59 7.10 20.31 -7.75
N GLU A 60 7.67 19.18 -7.30
CA GLU A 60 9.10 18.87 -7.50
C GLU A 60 9.40 18.24 -8.88
N VAL A 61 8.58 17.28 -9.32
CA VAL A 61 8.90 16.40 -10.47
C VAL A 61 7.81 16.46 -11.56
N GLY A 62 6.62 16.97 -11.25
CA GLY A 62 5.48 17.03 -12.17
C GLY A 62 4.82 15.67 -12.44
N SER A 63 5.20 14.61 -11.73
CA SER A 63 4.57 13.29 -11.87
C SER A 63 4.66 12.43 -10.61
N ALA A 64 3.53 11.82 -10.24
CA ALA A 64 3.39 10.97 -9.05
C ALA A 64 2.54 9.74 -9.35
N VAL A 65 2.91 8.59 -8.76
CA VAL A 65 2.13 7.35 -8.81
C VAL A 65 1.91 6.83 -7.39
N VAL A 66 0.66 6.80 -6.95
CA VAL A 66 0.25 6.24 -5.66
C VAL A 66 0.05 4.74 -5.80
N VAL A 67 0.70 3.97 -4.94
CA VAL A 67 0.60 2.51 -4.84
C VAL A 67 -0.07 2.16 -3.50
N PRO A 68 -1.36 1.78 -3.49
CA PRO A 68 -2.06 1.43 -2.27
C PRO A 68 -1.53 0.11 -1.69
N LEU A 69 -1.02 0.15 -0.46
CA LEU A 69 -0.54 -1.00 0.30
C LEU A 69 -1.70 -1.66 1.08
N LEU A 70 -2.78 -1.96 0.37
CA LEU A 70 -4.05 -2.41 0.93
C LEU A 70 -4.44 -3.77 0.34
N LEU A 71 -4.84 -4.72 1.19
CA LEU A 71 -5.26 -6.06 0.76
C LEU A 71 -6.65 -6.09 0.12
N SER A 72 -7.49 -5.10 0.43
CA SER A 72 -8.82 -4.94 -0.16
C SER A 72 -9.13 -3.47 -0.41
N ALA A 73 -10.04 -3.26 -1.36
CA ALA A 73 -10.65 -1.97 -1.63
C ALA A 73 -11.67 -1.62 -0.53
N GLY A 74 -11.23 -0.95 0.54
CA GLY A 74 -12.14 -0.29 1.49
C GLY A 74 -12.71 0.99 0.88
N PHE A 75 -13.99 1.30 1.14
CA PHE A 75 -14.67 2.46 0.55
C PHE A 75 -13.93 3.77 0.85
N HIS A 76 -13.59 4.02 2.11
CA HIS A 76 -12.92 5.25 2.53
C HIS A 76 -11.55 5.42 1.88
N THR A 77 -10.72 4.37 1.92
CA THR A 77 -9.36 4.42 1.37
C THR A 77 -9.35 4.60 -0.15
N HIS A 78 -10.35 4.08 -0.86
CA HIS A 78 -10.49 4.32 -2.29
C HIS A 78 -10.86 5.77 -2.63
N VAL A 79 -11.75 6.37 -1.84
CA VAL A 79 -12.19 7.76 -2.07
C VAL A 79 -11.04 8.73 -1.82
N ASP A 80 -10.30 8.56 -0.73
CA ASP A 80 -9.19 9.46 -0.40
C ASP A 80 -8.04 9.36 -1.40
N ILE A 81 -7.65 8.15 -1.80
CA ILE A 81 -6.60 7.97 -2.82
C ILE A 81 -7.08 8.48 -4.19
N ALA A 82 -8.34 8.26 -4.56
CA ALA A 82 -8.89 8.79 -5.81
C ALA A 82 -8.87 10.32 -5.84
N ARG A 83 -9.25 10.97 -4.72
CA ARG A 83 -9.18 12.43 -4.55
C ARG A 83 -7.74 12.93 -4.67
N ALA A 84 -6.80 12.27 -3.99
CA ALA A 84 -5.39 12.65 -3.98
C ALA A 84 -4.78 12.71 -5.39
N VAL A 85 -5.24 11.85 -6.30
CA VAL A 85 -4.72 11.75 -7.67
C VAL A 85 -5.57 12.44 -8.73
N GLU A 86 -6.57 13.26 -8.34
CA GLU A 86 -7.31 14.12 -9.28
C GLU A 86 -6.41 15.13 -10.05
N PRO A 87 -5.35 15.71 -9.45
CA PRO A 87 -4.48 16.64 -10.17
C PRO A 87 -3.78 15.99 -11.37
N ALA A 88 -3.61 16.75 -12.46
CA ALA A 88 -2.91 16.27 -13.64
C ALA A 88 -1.45 15.90 -13.32
N GLY A 89 -1.01 14.73 -13.79
CA GLY A 89 0.33 14.20 -13.52
C GLY A 89 0.38 13.21 -12.36
N ALA A 90 -0.71 13.06 -11.60
CA ALA A 90 -0.88 12.01 -10.60
C ALA A 90 -1.70 10.84 -11.15
N ALA A 91 -1.40 9.63 -10.67
CA ALA A 91 -2.18 8.43 -10.93
C ALA A 91 -2.12 7.47 -9.74
N ALA A 92 -3.08 6.55 -9.64
CA ALA A 92 -3.08 5.46 -8.66
C ALA A 92 -3.07 4.10 -9.35
N THR A 93 -2.38 3.13 -8.76
CA THR A 93 -2.50 1.72 -9.16
C THR A 93 -3.72 1.06 -8.51
N GLY A 94 -4.00 -0.20 -8.86
CA GLY A 94 -4.89 -1.05 -8.07
C GLY A 94 -4.30 -1.34 -6.68
N THR A 95 -5.17 -1.74 -5.75
CA THR A 95 -4.80 -2.32 -4.45
C THR A 95 -4.04 -3.64 -4.61
N LEU A 96 -3.38 -4.12 -3.55
CA LEU A 96 -2.64 -5.39 -3.59
C LEU A 96 -3.56 -6.60 -3.81
N GLY A 97 -4.82 -6.51 -3.40
CA GLY A 97 -5.82 -7.55 -3.60
C GLY A 97 -7.13 -7.03 -4.20
N PRO A 98 -8.00 -7.94 -4.68
CA PRO A 98 -7.85 -9.40 -4.62
C PRO A 98 -6.84 -9.95 -5.65
N ASP A 99 -5.95 -10.85 -5.21
CA ASP A 99 -4.92 -11.47 -6.07
C ASP A 99 -4.68 -12.94 -5.65
N PRO A 100 -4.59 -13.90 -6.60
CA PRO A 100 -4.31 -15.31 -6.28
C PRO A 100 -3.05 -15.56 -5.45
N ARG A 101 -2.04 -14.67 -5.56
CA ARG A 101 -0.80 -14.76 -4.77
C ARG A 101 -1.05 -14.50 -3.29
N LEU A 102 -2.00 -13.62 -2.95
CA LEU A 102 -2.40 -13.43 -1.55
C LEU A 102 -3.08 -14.68 -1.00
N ALA A 103 -3.91 -15.36 -1.79
CA ALA A 103 -4.52 -16.62 -1.39
C ALA A 103 -3.46 -17.71 -1.18
N ALA A 104 -2.47 -17.82 -2.07
CA ALA A 104 -1.35 -18.74 -1.91
C ALA A 104 -0.53 -18.45 -0.64
N LEU A 105 -0.25 -17.17 -0.35
CA LEU A 105 0.42 -16.78 0.88
C LEU A 105 -0.35 -17.18 2.14
N VAL A 106 -1.69 -17.08 2.13
CA VAL A 106 -2.51 -17.57 3.26
C VAL A 106 -2.34 -19.08 3.43
N VAL A 107 -2.36 -19.86 2.34
CA VAL A 107 -2.13 -21.32 2.39
C VAL A 107 -0.73 -21.65 2.93
N ASP A 108 0.30 -20.92 2.49
CA ASP A 108 1.67 -21.10 2.99
C ASP A 108 1.75 -20.85 4.49
N ARG A 109 1.07 -19.80 5.00
CA ARG A 109 1.04 -19.48 6.44
C ARG A 109 0.31 -20.53 7.25
N LEU A 110 -0.78 -21.08 6.73
CA LEU A 110 -1.48 -22.20 7.36
C LEU A 110 -0.59 -23.44 7.44
N THR A 111 0.11 -23.76 6.36
CA THR A 111 1.04 -24.90 6.31
C THR A 111 2.21 -24.70 7.29
N GLN A 112 2.76 -23.48 7.38
CA GLN A 112 3.80 -23.13 8.35
C GLN A 112 3.33 -23.24 9.79
N ALA A 113 2.04 -22.98 10.05
CA ALA A 113 1.41 -23.19 11.34
C ALA A 113 1.05 -24.66 11.64
N GLY A 114 1.32 -25.58 10.71
CA GLY A 114 1.08 -27.02 10.86
C GLY A 114 -0.30 -27.50 10.40
N ALA A 115 -1.09 -26.65 9.73
CA ALA A 115 -2.37 -27.06 9.16
C ALA A 115 -2.18 -28.10 8.04
N THR A 116 -3.15 -28.99 7.94
CA THR A 116 -3.24 -30.07 6.97
C THR A 116 -4.50 -29.91 6.12
N PRO A 117 -4.60 -30.60 4.97
CA PRO A 117 -5.83 -30.60 4.16
C PRO A 117 -7.09 -31.13 4.86
N ALA A 118 -6.94 -31.81 6.01
CA ALA A 118 -8.06 -32.30 6.80
C ALA A 118 -8.64 -31.24 7.76
N ASP A 119 -7.94 -30.13 7.96
CA ASP A 119 -8.35 -29.08 8.88
C ASP A 119 -9.40 -28.15 8.26
N HIS A 120 -10.33 -27.69 9.09
CA HIS A 120 -11.26 -26.63 8.72
C HIS A 120 -10.63 -25.25 8.98
N VAL A 121 -10.69 -24.37 7.98
CA VAL A 121 -10.11 -23.03 8.04
C VAL A 121 -11.22 -21.99 8.16
N VAL A 122 -11.06 -21.07 9.13
CA VAL A 122 -11.88 -19.85 9.22
C VAL A 122 -10.99 -18.66 8.90
N LEU A 123 -11.30 -17.96 7.81
CA LEU A 123 -10.62 -16.71 7.44
C LEU A 123 -11.46 -15.53 7.93
N ALA A 124 -11.01 -14.88 9.01
CA ALA A 124 -11.63 -13.66 9.51
C ALA A 124 -11.04 -12.43 8.80
N ALA A 125 -11.90 -11.59 8.22
CA ALA A 125 -11.53 -10.30 7.66
C ALA A 125 -12.08 -9.18 8.53
N ALA A 126 -11.41 -8.02 8.55
CA ALA A 126 -11.82 -6.86 9.35
C ALA A 126 -13.21 -6.31 8.97
N GLY A 127 -13.72 -6.63 7.78
CA GLY A 127 -14.91 -6.00 7.20
C GLY A 127 -14.62 -4.58 6.70
N SER A 128 -15.55 -3.99 5.95
CA SER A 128 -15.53 -2.58 5.55
C SER A 128 -16.84 -1.91 5.88
#